data_AF-A0A8T4VJ15-F1
#
_entry.id   AF-A0A8T4VJ15-F1
#
_cell.length_a   1.000
_cell.length_b   1.000
_cell.length_c   1.000
_cell.angle_alpha   90.00
_cell.angle_beta   90.00
_cell.angle_gamma   90.00
#
_symmetry.space_group_name_H-M   'P 1'
#
loop_
_entity.id
_entity.type
_entity.pdbx_description
1 polymer ?
#
loop_
_entity_poly.entity_id
_entity_poly.type
_entity_poly.pdbx_seq_one_letter_code
_entity_poly.pdbx_strand_id
1 'polypeptide(L)'
;MKHDIVALIWNDAFAFEEEELTDENFQLSPTFQCGVVVKEDMEKIRIVHGFSLDHDEHDFIVIPKASILKRKTLGFFDCETSEIKISTKK
;
A
#
# COMPACT_ATOMS: atom_id res chain seq x y z
N MET A 1 -0.09 10.78 -17.71
CA MET A 1 -0.41 9.45 -17.11
C MET A 1 -0.91 9.66 -15.69
N LYS A 2 -2.01 9.02 -15.29
CA LYS A 2 -2.62 9.19 -13.96
C LYS A 2 -2.47 7.93 -13.11
N HIS A 3 -2.22 8.10 -11.81
CA HIS A 3 -2.11 7.01 -10.84
C HIS A 3 -3.10 7.19 -9.71
N ASP A 4 -3.79 6.12 -9.33
CA ASP A 4 -4.71 6.16 -8.20
C ASP A 4 -3.95 6.35 -6.88
N ILE A 5 -4.51 7.16 -5.99
CA ILE A 5 -4.11 7.26 -4.60
C ILE A 5 -5.10 6.43 -3.79
N VAL A 6 -4.60 5.44 -3.04
CA VAL A 6 -5.43 4.50 -2.29
C VAL A 6 -5.06 4.49 -0.83
N ALA A 7 -6.08 4.32 0.02
CA ALA A 7 -5.93 3.86 1.40
C ALA A 7 -6.37 2.40 1.48
N LEU A 8 -5.55 1.58 2.13
CA LEU A 8 -5.71 0.14 2.29
C LEU A 8 -5.66 -0.20 3.77
N ILE A 9 -6.54 -1.11 4.20
CA ILE A 9 -6.37 -1.88 5.43
C ILE A 9 -6.12 -3.30 4.97
N TRP A 10 -5.02 -3.91 5.39
CA TRP A 10 -4.63 -5.25 4.99
C TRP A 10 -4.02 -6.00 6.17
N ASN A 11 -4.12 -7.32 6.15
CA ASN A 11 -3.51 -8.17 7.16
C ASN A 11 -2.04 -8.38 6.79
N ASP A 12 -1.16 -7.65 7.47
CA ASP A 12 0.28 -7.87 7.37
C ASP A 12 0.66 -9.07 8.24
N ALA A 13 1.51 -9.92 7.70
CA ALA A 13 2.01 -11.09 8.40
C ALA A 13 3.29 -10.69 9.11
N PHE A 14 3.22 -10.54 10.44
CA PHE A 14 4.42 -10.31 11.25
C PHE A 14 4.85 -11.63 11.86
N ALA A 15 6.09 -12.02 11.62
CA ALA A 15 6.78 -13.05 12.39
C ALA A 15 7.74 -12.32 13.33
N PHE A 16 7.69 -12.62 14.63
CA PHE A 16 8.70 -12.12 15.55
C PHE A 16 10.04 -12.73 15.14
N GLU A 17 11.00 -11.89 14.74
CA GLU A 17 12.19 -12.23 13.93
C GLU A 17 13.14 -13.29 14.52
N GLU A 18 12.85 -13.87 15.69
CA GLU A 18 13.71 -14.82 16.39
C GLU A 18 13.09 -16.22 16.59
N GLU A 19 11.86 -16.47 16.15
CA GLU A 19 11.18 -17.76 16.32
C GLU A 19 10.78 -18.42 14.99
N GLU A 20 10.86 -19.76 14.92
CA GLU A 20 10.27 -20.52 13.80
C GLU A 20 8.79 -20.15 13.67
N LEU A 21 8.33 -19.89 12.45
CA LEU A 21 6.91 -19.61 12.16
C LEU A 21 6.06 -20.82 12.58
N THR A 22 5.29 -20.64 13.65
CA THR A 22 4.31 -21.59 14.16
C THR A 22 2.92 -20.97 14.11
N ASP A 23 1.88 -21.79 14.14
CA ASP A 23 0.49 -21.30 14.26
C ASP A 23 0.27 -20.46 15.54
N GLU A 24 1.16 -20.58 16.53
CA GLU A 24 1.07 -19.93 17.85
C GLU A 24 1.72 -18.54 17.88
N ASN A 25 2.73 -18.28 17.03
CA ASN A 25 3.42 -16.99 16.94
C ASN A 25 3.13 -16.21 15.65
N PHE A 26 2.36 -16.79 14.73
CA PHE A 26 1.87 -16.11 13.54
C PHE A 26 0.67 -15.22 13.88
N GLN A 27 0.85 -13.90 13.74
CA GLN A 27 -0.25 -12.95 13.90
C GLN A 27 -0.46 -12.15 12.61
N LEU A 28 -1.70 -12.16 12.13
CA LEU A 28 -2.17 -11.20 11.14
C LEU A 28 -2.46 -9.88 11.87
N SER A 29 -1.68 -8.85 11.57
CA SER A 29 -1.88 -7.52 12.11
C SER A 29 -2.59 -6.64 11.06
N PRO A 30 -3.77 -6.07 11.37
CA PRO A 30 -4.40 -5.11 10.48
C PRO A 30 -3.55 -3.84 10.34
N THR A 31 -2.93 -3.68 9.17
CA THR A 31 -2.05 -2.57 8.83
C THR A 31 -2.79 -1.58 7.93
N PHE A 32 -2.76 -0.30 8.30
CA PHE A 32 -3.25 0.79 7.46
C PHE A 32 -2.10 1.33 6.61
N GLN A 33 -2.32 1.38 5.29
CA GLN A 33 -1.34 1.87 4.35
C GLN A 33 -1.98 2.79 3.31
N CYS A 34 -1.38 3.96 3.08
CA CYS A 34 -1.78 4.91 2.05
C CYS A 34 -0.64 5.08 1.04
N GLY A 35 -0.95 5.19 -0.26
CA GLY A 35 0.07 5.34 -1.29
C GLY A 35 -0.46 5.50 -2.70
N VAL A 36 0.46 5.77 -3.62
CA VAL A 36 0.19 5.86 -5.06
C VAL A 36 0.34 4.49 -5.69
N VAL A 37 -0.67 4.03 -6.43
CA VAL A 37 -0.63 2.75 -7.14
C VAL A 37 0.24 2.88 -8.40
N VAL A 38 1.39 2.22 -8.41
CA VAL A 38 2.33 2.23 -9.54
C VAL A 38 2.19 1.00 -10.44
N LYS A 39 1.72 -0.12 -9.88
CA LYS A 39 1.44 -1.35 -10.63
C LYS A 39 0.37 -2.16 -9.90
N GLU A 40 -0.58 -2.71 -10.63
CA GLU A 40 -1.62 -3.59 -10.11
C GLU A 40 -1.84 -4.74 -11.09
N ASP A 41 -1.89 -5.98 -10.59
CA ASP A 41 -2.25 -7.18 -11.36
C ASP A 41 -3.36 -7.96 -10.64
N MET A 42 -3.64 -9.18 -11.05
CA MET A 42 -4.71 -9.99 -10.46
C MET A 42 -4.42 -10.44 -9.02
N GLU A 43 -3.15 -10.51 -8.62
CA GLU A 43 -2.73 -11.10 -7.35
C GLU A 43 -2.28 -10.05 -6.33
N LYS A 44 -1.74 -8.92 -6.78
CA LYS A 44 -1.11 -7.93 -5.91
C LYS A 44 -1.29 -6.49 -6.38
N ILE A 45 -1.09 -5.58 -5.44
CA ILE A 45 -1.00 -4.14 -5.67
C ILE A 45 0.37 -3.66 -5.20
N ARG A 46 1.06 -2.89 -6.02
CA ARG A 46 2.32 -2.21 -5.67
C ARG A 46 2.03 -0.74 -5.49
N ILE A 47 2.30 -0.27 -4.29
CA ILE A 47 2.11 1.13 -3.90
C ILE A 47 3.45 1.74 -3.51
N VAL A 48 3.64 3.00 -3.85
CA VAL A 48 4.72 3.82 -3.28
C VAL A 48 4.20 4.39 -1.96
N HIS A 49 4.92 4.16 -0.87
CA HIS A 49 4.63 4.81 0.41
C HIS A 49 5.76 5.77 0.77
N GLY A 50 5.37 6.99 1.17
CA GLY A 50 6.14 7.94 1.97
C GLY A 50 7.59 8.29 1.58
N PHE A 51 7.79 9.54 1.16
CA PHE A 51 8.84 10.41 1.69
C PHE A 51 10.23 9.78 1.90
N SER A 52 10.91 9.47 0.80
CA SER A 52 12.36 9.42 0.88
C SER A 52 12.91 10.84 0.83
N LEU A 53 13.69 11.22 1.83
CA LEU A 53 14.56 12.40 1.76
C LEU A 53 15.74 12.15 0.79
N ASP A 54 15.95 10.90 0.39
CA ASP A 54 16.92 10.48 -0.60
C ASP A 54 16.23 10.34 -1.96
N HIS A 55 16.65 11.18 -2.90
CA HIS A 55 16.05 11.29 -4.23
C HIS A 55 16.11 9.99 -5.06
N ASP A 56 16.85 8.97 -4.63
CA ASP A 56 17.14 7.77 -5.39
C ASP A 56 16.44 6.49 -4.88
N GLU A 57 15.82 6.51 -3.68
CA GLU A 57 15.14 5.33 -3.12
C GLU A 57 13.65 5.60 -2.92
N HIS A 58 12.82 5.13 -3.86
CA HIS A 58 11.38 5.04 -3.63
C HIS A 58 11.08 3.70 -2.96
N ASP A 59 10.64 3.75 -1.70
CA ASP A 59 10.16 2.56 -1.02
C ASP A 59 8.80 2.13 -1.58
N PHE A 60 8.77 0.88 -2.08
CA PHE A 60 7.55 0.27 -2.57
C PHE A 60 7.09 -0.81 -1.62
N ILE A 61 5.81 -0.80 -1.30
CA ILE A 61 5.16 -1.93 -0.64
C ILE A 61 4.39 -2.71 -1.69
N VAL A 62 4.55 -4.04 -1.65
CA VAL A 62 3.79 -4.99 -2.45
C VAL A 62 2.79 -5.68 -1.53
N ILE A 63 1.51 -5.47 -1.76
CA ILE A 63 0.42 -6.02 -0.94
C ILE A 63 -0.34 -7.07 -1.76
N PRO A 64 -0.40 -8.34 -1.31
CA PRO A 64 -1.26 -9.34 -1.91
C PRO A 64 -2.75 -8.92 -1.81
N LYS A 65 -3.51 -9.03 -2.89
CA LYS A 65 -4.95 -8.68 -2.88
C LYS A 65 -5.75 -9.56 -1.92
N ALA A 66 -5.31 -10.80 -1.74
CA ALA A 66 -5.92 -11.74 -0.81
C ALA A 66 -5.83 -11.30 0.67
N SER A 67 -4.87 -10.44 1.03
CA SER A 67 -4.73 -9.91 2.40
C SER A 67 -5.42 -8.57 2.62
N ILE A 68 -5.96 -7.93 1.57
CA ILE A 68 -6.63 -6.63 1.67
C ILE A 68 -8.01 -6.81 2.29
N LEU A 69 -8.21 -6.19 3.46
CA LEU A 69 -9.49 -6.15 4.16
C LEU A 69 -10.40 -5.04 3.64
N LYS A 70 -9.80 -3.88 3.31
CA LYS A 70 -10.55 -2.72 2.81
C LYS A 70 -9.69 -1.87 1.88
N ARG A 71 -10.30 -1.35 0.81
CA ARG A 71 -9.70 -0.36 -0.10
C ARG A 71 -10.62 0.84 -0.24
N LYS A 72 -10.04 2.03 -0.22
CA LYS A 72 -10.69 3.28 -0.62
C LYS A 72 -9.79 4.05 -1.57
N THR A 73 -10.27 4.33 -2.78
CA THR A 73 -9.62 5.29 -3.67
C THR A 73 -9.85 6.69 -3.11
N LEU A 74 -8.77 7.37 -2.76
CA LEU A 74 -8.77 8.72 -2.23
C LEU A 74 -8.74 9.77 -3.33
N GLY A 75 -8.21 9.44 -4.50
CA GLY A 75 -7.98 10.40 -5.57
C GLY A 75 -7.04 9.86 -6.61
N PHE A 76 -6.40 10.76 -7.35
CA PHE A 76 -5.33 10.42 -8.28
C PHE A 76 -4.21 11.47 -8.28
N PHE A 77 -3.01 11.02 -8.61
CA PHE A 77 -1.87 11.83 -8.98
C PHE A 77 -1.77 11.90 -10.51
N ASP A 78 -1.63 13.10 -11.06
CA ASP A 78 -1.45 13.32 -12.49
C ASP A 78 0.02 13.66 -12.78
N CYS A 79 0.74 12.75 -13.45
CA CYS A 79 2.16 12.96 -13.75
C CYS A 79 2.40 14.07 -14.79
N GLU A 80 1.40 14.44 -15.59
CA GLU A 80 1.55 15.50 -16.60
C GLU A 80 1.52 16.89 -15.97
N THR A 81 0.73 17.06 -14.91
CA THR A 81 0.58 18.34 -14.21
C THR A 81 1.26 18.38 -12.84
N SER A 82 1.78 17.24 -12.37
CA SER A 82 2.31 17.06 -11.01
C SER A 82 1.28 17.41 -9.91
N GLU A 83 -0.02 17.26 -10.21
CA GLU A 83 -1.10 17.60 -9.28
C GLU A 83 -1.72 16.38 -8.61
N ILE A 84 -2.18 16.57 -7.38
CA ILE A 84 -3.01 15.60 -6.64
C ILE A 84 -4.46 16.09 -6.63
N LYS A 85 -5.40 15.22 -7.03
CA LYS A 85 -6.84 15.49 -6.95
C LYS A 85 -7.51 14.48 -6.03
N ILE A 86 -8.03 14.97 -4.90
CA ILE A 86 -8.70 14.15 -3.88
C ILE A 86 -10.21 14.11 -4.13
N SER A 87 -10.79 12.92 -4.04
CA SER A 87 -12.23 12.67 -4.09
C SER A 87 -12.87 13.11 -2.78
N THR A 88 -13.73 14.12 -2.83
CA THR A 88 -14.38 14.74 -1.65
C THR A 88 -15.72 14.12 -1.28
N LYS A 89 -16.05 12.91 -1.76
CA LYS A 89 -17.31 12.25 -1.39
C LYS A 89 -17.29 11.86 0.10
N LYS A 90 -18.07 12.61 0.89
CA LYS A 90 -18.43 12.31 2.28
C LYS A 90 -19.26 11.03 2.36
#